data_AF-I6TDH2-F1
#
_entry.id   AF-I6TDH2-F1
#
_cell.length_a   1.000
_cell.length_b   1.000
_cell.length_c   1.000
_cell.angle_alpha   90.00
_cell.angle_beta   90.00
_cell.angle_gamma   90.00
#
_symmetry.space_group_name_H-M   'P 1'
#
loop_
_entity.id
_entity.type
_entity.pdbx_description
1 polymer ?
#
loop_
_entity_poly.entity_id
_entity_poly.type
_entity_poly.pdbx_seq_one_letter_code
_entity_poly.pdbx_strand_id
1 'polypeptide(L)'
;MSDNLKTIKELADELGVSKQTIRNKIDKDFREKFVQTIKIKGNNTLVINNAGYSLLKKTLQNDTAQTAKTLQNDTAQTAKTLQNDTAQTKLICFLEEQLDKKEQQLSVKDKQLENKDTQISQMQNLLDQQQRLALQDKKLLDEYKSEINDLKALKMPTQDTKVEQVSSKQPQEVESVAEEPKKAPRKWWKLW
;
A
#
# COMPACT_ATOMS: atom_id res chain seq x y z
N MET A 1 -75.89 -11.70 31.62
CA MET A 1 -74.72 -11.67 30.71
C MET A 1 -74.12 -13.05 30.73
N SER A 2 -74.15 -13.77 29.60
CA SER A 2 -73.61 -15.13 29.53
C SER A 2 -72.09 -15.04 29.41
N ASP A 3 -71.37 -15.55 30.41
CA ASP A 3 -69.92 -15.64 30.31
C ASP A 3 -69.56 -16.62 29.18
N ASN A 4 -69.03 -16.08 28.09
CA ASN A 4 -68.55 -16.88 26.98
C ASN A 4 -67.23 -17.57 27.42
N LEU A 5 -67.32 -18.85 27.75
CA LEU A 5 -66.21 -19.66 28.23
C LEU A 5 -65.61 -20.45 27.07
N LYS A 6 -64.30 -20.33 26.87
CA LYS A 6 -63.58 -21.02 25.79
C LYS A 6 -62.58 -22.02 26.34
N THR A 7 -62.44 -23.16 25.67
CA THR A 7 -61.45 -24.18 26.04
C THR A 7 -60.06 -23.77 25.54
N ILE A 8 -58.99 -24.22 26.21
CA ILE A 8 -57.59 -24.01 25.77
C ILE A 8 -57.38 -24.40 24.30
N LYS A 9 -58.07 -25.44 23.81
CA LYS A 9 -58.04 -25.85 22.40
C LYS A 9 -58.58 -24.76 21.48
N GLU A 10 -59.76 -24.23 21.76
CA GLU A 10 -60.39 -23.20 20.93
C GLU A 10 -59.55 -21.92 20.95
N LEU A 11 -58.96 -21.58 22.09
CA LEU A 11 -58.06 -20.44 22.19
C LEU A 11 -56.79 -20.63 21.37
N ALA A 12 -56.23 -21.85 21.34
CA ALA A 12 -55.05 -22.18 20.55
C ALA A 12 -55.35 -22.02 19.06
N ASP A 13 -56.49 -22.58 18.63
CA ASP A 13 -56.94 -22.53 17.25
C ASP A 13 -57.26 -21.09 16.80
N GLU A 14 -57.88 -20.26 17.66
CA GLU A 14 -58.18 -18.85 17.37
C GLU A 14 -56.95 -17.93 17.36
N LEU A 15 -55.99 -18.15 18.26
CA LEU A 15 -54.80 -17.30 18.42
C LEU A 15 -53.63 -17.77 17.53
N GLY A 16 -53.79 -18.90 16.82
CA GLY A 16 -52.75 -19.45 15.94
C GLY A 16 -51.49 -19.91 16.69
N VAL A 17 -51.65 -20.32 17.96
CA VAL A 17 -50.55 -20.76 18.83
C VAL A 17 -50.77 -22.18 19.32
N SER A 18 -49.72 -22.84 19.82
CA SER A 18 -49.87 -24.17 20.39
C SER A 18 -50.65 -24.15 21.71
N LYS A 19 -51.37 -25.24 22.02
CA LYS A 19 -52.01 -25.43 23.35
C LYS A 19 -51.02 -25.29 24.49
N GLN A 20 -49.77 -25.72 24.27
CA GLN A 20 -48.71 -25.61 25.25
C GLN A 20 -48.32 -24.16 25.49
N THR A 21 -48.24 -23.33 24.45
CA THR A 21 -47.98 -21.90 24.55
C THR A 21 -49.01 -21.21 25.45
N ILE A 22 -50.29 -21.54 25.27
CA ILE A 22 -51.35 -21.03 26.13
C ILE A 22 -51.18 -21.53 27.56
N ARG A 23 -50.90 -22.82 27.75
CA ARG A 23 -50.70 -23.41 29.09
C ARG A 23 -49.51 -22.79 29.84
N ASN A 24 -48.46 -22.41 29.12
CA ASN A 24 -47.29 -21.72 29.67
C ASN A 24 -47.60 -20.28 30.12
N LYS A 25 -48.63 -19.64 29.57
CA LYS A 25 -49.07 -18.30 29.96
C LYS A 25 -50.15 -18.31 31.05
N ILE A 26 -50.63 -19.48 31.46
CA ILE A 26 -51.65 -19.65 32.50
C ILE A 26 -50.97 -20.01 33.82
N ASP A 27 -50.55 -18.97 34.55
CA ASP A 27 -49.97 -19.06 35.89
C ASP A 27 -51.00 -19.34 36.98
N LYS A 28 -50.54 -19.65 38.19
CA LYS A 28 -51.40 -19.95 39.35
C LYS A 28 -52.43 -18.84 39.60
N ASP A 29 -51.97 -17.59 39.63
CA ASP A 29 -52.81 -16.40 39.86
C ASP A 29 -53.84 -16.19 38.73
N PHE A 30 -53.48 -16.55 37.51
CA PHE A 30 -54.37 -16.48 36.36
C PHE A 30 -55.46 -17.55 36.45
N ARG A 31 -55.11 -18.76 36.92
CA ARG A 31 -56.06 -19.86 37.10
C ARG A 31 -57.12 -19.52 38.13
N GLU A 32 -56.72 -18.93 39.24
CA GLU A 32 -57.64 -18.57 40.33
C GLU A 32 -58.67 -17.50 39.90
N LYS A 33 -58.31 -16.61 38.99
CA LYS A 33 -59.15 -15.47 38.59
C LYS A 33 -59.96 -15.68 37.31
N PHE A 34 -59.42 -16.45 36.35
CA PHE A 34 -59.95 -16.48 34.98
C PHE A 34 -60.19 -17.88 34.42
N VAL A 35 -59.84 -18.95 35.14
CA VAL A 35 -60.02 -20.33 34.70
C VAL A 35 -61.05 -21.04 35.57
N GLN A 36 -61.94 -21.75 34.92
CA GLN A 36 -62.96 -22.57 35.58
C GLN A 36 -62.83 -24.02 35.09
N THR A 37 -63.15 -24.96 35.98
CA THR A 37 -63.19 -26.38 35.62
C THR A 37 -64.63 -26.81 35.45
N ILE A 38 -64.99 -27.28 34.26
CA ILE A 38 -66.35 -27.75 33.94
C ILE A 38 -66.30 -29.21 33.50
N LYS A 39 -67.30 -30.00 33.88
CA LYS A 39 -67.47 -31.38 33.40
C LYS A 39 -68.09 -31.36 32.01
N ILE A 40 -67.31 -31.69 30.99
CA ILE A 40 -67.76 -31.82 29.61
C ILE A 40 -67.64 -33.29 29.22
N LYS A 41 -68.76 -33.92 28.83
CA LYS A 41 -68.80 -35.35 28.42
C LYS A 41 -68.15 -36.30 29.44
N GLY A 42 -68.35 -36.05 30.74
CA GLY A 42 -67.80 -36.88 31.83
C GLY A 42 -66.36 -36.53 32.26
N ASN A 43 -65.64 -35.68 31.52
CA ASN A 43 -64.27 -35.30 31.82
C ASN A 43 -64.14 -33.84 32.30
N ASN A 44 -63.23 -33.60 33.24
CA ASN A 44 -62.92 -32.26 33.73
C ASN A 44 -62.14 -31.48 32.66
N THR A 45 -62.73 -30.39 32.15
CA THR A 45 -62.11 -29.54 31.13
C THR A 45 -61.91 -28.13 31.69
N LEU A 46 -60.72 -27.58 31.44
CA LEU A 46 -60.38 -26.20 31.80
C LEU A 46 -60.91 -25.25 30.74
N VAL A 47 -61.75 -24.32 31.16
CA VAL A 47 -62.30 -23.26 30.33
C VAL A 47 -61.91 -21.90 30.89
N ILE A 48 -61.75 -20.92 30.02
CA ILE A 48 -61.26 -19.58 30.35
C ILE A 48 -62.35 -18.58 30.00
N ASN A 49 -62.54 -17.58 30.86
CA ASN A 49 -63.48 -16.50 30.60
C ASN A 49 -62.94 -15.49 29.57
N ASN A 50 -63.84 -14.63 29.07
CA ASN A 50 -63.51 -13.64 28.06
C ASN A 50 -62.45 -12.61 28.54
N ALA A 51 -62.43 -12.30 29.84
CA ALA A 51 -61.42 -11.42 30.43
C ALA A 51 -60.01 -12.03 30.36
N GLY A 52 -59.88 -13.30 30.72
CA GLY A 52 -58.64 -14.07 30.60
C GLY A 52 -58.17 -14.21 29.16
N TYR A 53 -59.10 -14.44 28.23
CA TYR A 53 -58.79 -14.49 26.79
C TYR A 53 -58.13 -13.20 26.29
N SER A 54 -58.69 -12.05 26.65
CA SER A 54 -58.19 -10.74 26.23
C SER A 54 -56.76 -10.48 26.73
N LEU A 55 -56.46 -10.92 27.96
CA LEU A 55 -55.11 -10.84 28.54
C LEU A 55 -54.12 -11.74 27.80
N LEU A 56 -54.49 -13.00 27.54
CA LEU A 56 -53.66 -13.95 26.78
C LEU A 56 -53.39 -13.45 25.37
N LYS A 57 -54.40 -12.90 24.70
CA LYS A 57 -54.24 -12.31 23.37
C LYS A 57 -53.23 -11.17 23.37
N LYS A 58 -53.30 -10.28 24.38
CA LYS A 58 -52.38 -9.13 24.51
C LYS A 58 -50.93 -9.58 24.79
N THR A 59 -50.72 -10.56 25.65
CA THR A 59 -49.37 -11.04 25.98
C THR A 59 -48.71 -11.74 24.79
N LEU A 60 -49.46 -12.59 24.06
CA LEU A 60 -48.96 -13.29 22.89
C LEU A 60 -48.62 -12.35 21.72
N GLN A 61 -49.39 -11.28 21.54
CA GLN A 61 -49.09 -10.26 20.53
C GLN A 61 -47.79 -9.50 20.85
N ASN A 62 -47.54 -9.19 22.12
CA ASN A 62 -46.30 -8.53 22.54
C ASN A 62 -45.07 -9.43 22.35
N ASP A 63 -45.16 -10.72 22.66
CA ASP A 63 -44.08 -11.68 22.45
C ASP A 63 -43.72 -11.83 20.96
N THR A 64 -44.74 -11.80 20.09
CA THR A 64 -44.57 -11.86 18.63
C THR A 64 -43.90 -10.58 18.09
N ALA A 65 -44.26 -9.42 18.64
CA ALA A 65 -43.65 -8.14 18.26
C ALA A 65 -42.19 -8.00 18.72
N GLN A 66 -41.83 -8.61 19.85
CA GLN A 66 -40.44 -8.60 20.34
C GLN A 66 -39.55 -9.56 19.54
N THR A 67 -40.02 -10.78 19.24
CA THR A 67 -39.27 -11.75 18.44
C THR A 67 -39.03 -11.29 17.00
N ALA A 68 -39.98 -10.58 16.38
CA ALA A 68 -39.80 -9.99 15.05
C ALA A 68 -38.74 -8.87 15.01
N LYS A 69 -38.57 -8.09 16.10
CA LYS A 69 -37.56 -7.02 16.20
C LYS A 69 -36.14 -7.55 16.39
N THR A 70 -35.98 -8.71 17.03
CA THR A 70 -34.66 -9.33 17.24
C THR A 70 -34.13 -9.97 15.95
N LEU A 71 -34.96 -10.69 15.20
CA LEU A 71 -34.56 -11.34 13.94
C LEU A 71 -34.18 -10.36 12.82
N GLN A 72 -34.82 -9.18 12.77
CA GLN A 72 -34.47 -8.15 11.78
C GLN A 72 -33.17 -7.41 12.09
N ASN A 73 -32.79 -7.26 13.36
CA ASN A 73 -31.52 -6.63 13.73
C ASN A 73 -30.31 -7.52 13.45
N ASP A 74 -30.42 -8.83 13.73
CA ASP A 74 -29.30 -9.77 13.53
C ASP A 74 -28.95 -9.96 12.04
N THR A 75 -29.96 -9.94 11.15
CA THR A 75 -29.77 -10.07 9.70
C THR A 75 -29.19 -8.77 9.08
N ALA A 76 -29.56 -7.61 9.62
CA ALA A 76 -29.06 -6.31 9.14
C ALA A 76 -27.64 -5.99 9.67
N GLN A 77 -27.28 -6.45 10.88
CA GLN A 77 -25.92 -6.31 11.40
C GLN A 77 -24.94 -7.23 10.67
N THR A 78 -25.27 -8.50 10.46
CA THR A 78 -24.38 -9.44 9.76
C THR A 78 -24.12 -9.03 8.30
N ALA A 79 -25.12 -8.53 7.58
CA ALA A 79 -24.94 -8.03 6.21
C ALA A 79 -24.07 -6.74 6.13
N LYS A 80 -24.17 -5.85 7.12
CA LYS A 80 -23.34 -4.63 7.19
C LYS A 80 -21.88 -4.92 7.55
N THR A 81 -21.62 -5.91 8.41
CA THR A 81 -20.26 -6.32 8.78
C THR A 81 -19.55 -6.97 7.58
N LEU A 82 -20.20 -7.91 6.88
CA LEU A 82 -19.63 -8.57 5.70
C LEU A 82 -19.28 -7.60 4.54
N GLN A 83 -20.10 -6.57 4.32
CA GLN A 83 -19.80 -5.54 3.31
C GLN A 83 -18.63 -4.64 3.71
N ASN A 84 -18.50 -4.31 5.01
CA ASN A 84 -17.38 -3.52 5.51
C ASN A 84 -16.07 -4.29 5.40
N ASP A 85 -16.06 -5.57 5.78
CA ASP A 85 -14.88 -6.42 5.70
C ASP A 85 -14.39 -6.54 4.25
N THR A 86 -15.31 -6.74 3.30
CA THR A 86 -14.96 -6.83 1.86
C THR A 86 -14.37 -5.52 1.33
N ALA A 87 -14.86 -4.36 1.77
CA ALA A 87 -14.33 -3.07 1.36
C ALA A 87 -12.96 -2.78 1.98
N GLN A 88 -12.77 -3.14 3.25
CA GLN A 88 -11.49 -3.01 3.95
C GLN A 88 -10.42 -3.91 3.34
N THR A 89 -10.73 -5.17 3.03
CA THR A 89 -9.78 -6.09 2.37
C THR A 89 -9.33 -5.55 1.02
N LYS A 90 -10.24 -5.00 0.20
CA LYS A 90 -9.88 -4.41 -1.10
C LYS A 90 -8.95 -3.20 -0.96
N LEU A 91 -9.19 -2.34 0.04
CA LEU A 91 -8.34 -1.19 0.31
C LEU A 91 -6.95 -1.64 0.78
N ILE A 92 -6.88 -2.64 1.66
CA ILE A 92 -5.62 -3.22 2.13
C ILE A 92 -4.82 -3.78 0.96
N CYS A 93 -5.43 -4.61 0.10
CA CYS A 93 -4.74 -5.16 -1.08
C CYS A 93 -4.23 -4.07 -2.03
N PHE A 94 -4.98 -2.97 -2.23
CA PHE A 94 -4.51 -1.85 -3.05
C PHE A 94 -3.31 -1.13 -2.42
N LEU A 95 -3.32 -0.94 -1.10
CA LEU A 95 -2.21 -0.32 -0.37
C LEU A 95 -0.96 -1.20 -0.39
N GLU A 96 -1.12 -2.52 -0.26
CA GLU A 96 -0.05 -3.51 -0.41
C GLU A 96 0.55 -3.44 -1.82
N GLU A 97 -0.27 -3.43 -2.87
CA GLU A 97 0.22 -3.33 -4.26
C GLU A 97 0.98 -2.00 -4.51
N GLN A 98 0.55 -0.90 -3.88
CA GLN A 98 1.26 0.37 -3.95
C GLN A 98 2.60 0.33 -3.21
N LEU A 99 2.65 -0.33 -2.05
CA LEU A 99 3.90 -0.54 -1.30
C LEU A 99 4.89 -1.37 -2.12
N ASP A 100 4.46 -2.47 -2.70
CA ASP A 100 5.30 -3.33 -3.55
C ASP A 100 5.87 -2.56 -4.74
N LYS A 101 5.05 -1.74 -5.41
CA LYS A 101 5.52 -0.87 -6.51
C LYS A 101 6.57 0.14 -6.04
N LYS A 102 6.40 0.71 -4.84
CA LYS A 102 7.37 1.65 -4.27
C LYS A 102 8.67 0.94 -3.89
N GLU A 103 8.59 -0.25 -3.32
CA GLU A 103 9.76 -1.05 -2.95
C GLU A 103 10.55 -1.50 -4.19
N GLN A 104 9.88 -1.95 -5.25
CA GLN A 104 10.52 -2.24 -6.54
C GLN A 104 11.21 -1.00 -7.13
N GLN A 105 10.57 0.18 -7.07
CA GLN A 105 11.18 1.43 -7.53
C GLN A 105 12.42 1.81 -6.72
N LEU A 106 12.41 1.60 -5.40
CA LEU A 106 13.57 1.82 -4.54
C LEU A 106 14.71 0.86 -4.92
N SER A 107 14.42 -0.43 -5.05
CA SER A 107 15.42 -1.43 -5.46
C SER A 107 16.08 -1.10 -6.80
N VAL A 108 15.30 -0.66 -7.79
CA VAL A 108 15.84 -0.23 -9.09
C VAL A 108 16.73 1.01 -8.94
N LYS A 109 16.34 1.99 -8.13
CA LYS A 109 17.13 3.19 -7.88
C LYS A 109 18.43 2.88 -7.13
N ASP A 110 18.39 2.01 -6.13
CA ASP A 110 19.57 1.60 -5.36
C ASP A 110 20.60 0.92 -6.27
N LYS A 111 20.15 0.03 -7.16
CA LYS A 111 21.02 -0.60 -8.17
C LYS A 111 21.60 0.42 -9.16
N GLN A 112 20.84 1.45 -9.52
CA GLN A 112 21.35 2.54 -10.35
C GLN A 112 22.39 3.39 -9.63
N LEU A 113 22.23 3.63 -8.33
CA LEU A 113 23.21 4.33 -7.51
C LEU A 113 24.51 3.52 -7.41
N GLU A 114 24.42 2.22 -7.11
CA GLU A 114 25.58 1.33 -7.06
C GLU A 114 26.36 1.31 -8.39
N ASN A 115 25.65 1.26 -9.52
CA ASN A 115 26.27 1.35 -10.85
C ASN A 115 26.96 2.71 -11.10
N LYS A 116 26.39 3.81 -10.60
CA LYS A 116 27.00 5.14 -10.72
C LYS A 116 28.22 5.28 -9.82
N ASP A 117 28.16 4.76 -8.60
CA ASP A 117 29.26 4.80 -7.65
C ASP A 117 30.45 3.97 -8.14
N THR A 118 30.20 2.79 -8.71
CA THR A 118 31.24 1.97 -9.34
C THR A 118 31.87 2.68 -10.55
N GLN A 119 31.08 3.33 -11.40
CA GLN A 119 31.59 4.14 -12.51
C GLN A 119 32.44 5.33 -12.03
N ILE A 120 31.99 6.05 -10.99
CA ILE A 120 32.74 7.15 -10.38
C ILE A 120 34.07 6.64 -9.83
N SER A 121 34.08 5.50 -9.14
CA SER A 121 35.30 4.88 -8.61
C SER A 121 36.28 4.51 -9.73
N GLN A 122 35.80 3.91 -10.83
CA GLN A 122 36.63 3.61 -11.99
C GLN A 122 37.25 4.87 -12.61
N MET A 123 36.45 5.93 -12.77
CA MET A 123 36.92 7.19 -13.34
C MET A 123 37.93 7.90 -12.42
N GLN A 124 37.72 7.86 -11.10
CA GLN A 124 38.67 8.38 -10.11
C GLN A 124 40.01 7.64 -10.18
N ASN A 125 39.98 6.31 -10.30
CA ASN A 125 41.20 5.50 -10.44
C ASN A 125 41.97 5.84 -11.73
N LEU A 126 41.28 5.99 -12.86
CA LEU A 126 41.90 6.39 -14.13
C LEU A 126 42.51 7.79 -14.04
N LEU A 127 41.82 8.73 -13.38
CA LEU A 127 42.32 10.08 -13.18
C LEU A 127 43.57 10.08 -12.29
N ASP A 128 43.58 9.32 -11.19
CA ASP A 128 44.75 9.18 -10.31
C ASP A 128 45.94 8.57 -11.06
N GLN A 129 45.71 7.54 -11.88
CA GLN A 129 46.75 6.96 -12.74
C GLN A 129 47.32 7.99 -13.72
N GLN A 130 46.46 8.77 -14.38
CA GLN A 130 46.90 9.81 -15.30
C GLN A 130 47.72 10.90 -14.60
N GLN A 131 47.31 11.31 -13.40
CA GLN A 131 48.07 12.28 -12.59
C GLN A 131 49.44 11.74 -12.21
N ARG A 132 49.55 10.47 -11.78
CA ARG A 132 50.83 9.83 -11.46
C ARG A 132 51.76 9.76 -12.66
N LEU A 133 51.25 9.33 -13.82
CA LEU A 133 52.03 9.26 -15.05
C LEU A 133 52.53 10.65 -15.46
N ALA A 134 51.66 11.67 -15.42
CA ALA A 134 52.04 13.04 -15.73
C ALA A 134 53.15 13.58 -14.80
N LEU A 135 53.13 13.20 -13.52
CA LEU A 135 54.20 13.55 -12.57
C LEU A 135 55.52 12.82 -12.88
N GLN A 136 55.46 11.56 -13.29
CA GLN A 136 56.64 10.79 -13.71
C GLN A 136 57.26 11.39 -14.99
N ASP A 137 56.43 11.67 -15.99
CA ASP A 137 56.88 12.29 -17.25
C ASP A 137 57.53 13.65 -16.99
N LYS A 138 56.94 14.47 -16.10
CA LYS A 138 57.52 15.76 -15.71
C LYS A 138 58.91 15.59 -15.07
N LYS A 139 59.06 14.63 -14.14
CA LYS A 139 60.35 14.36 -13.48
C LYS A 139 61.42 13.96 -14.48
N LEU A 140 61.08 13.04 -15.39
CA LEU A 140 61.98 12.57 -16.43
C LEU A 140 62.38 13.70 -17.40
N LEU A 141 61.43 14.56 -17.78
CA LEU A 141 61.72 15.75 -18.60
C LEU A 141 62.65 16.74 -17.90
N ASP A 142 62.49 16.94 -16.60
CA ASP A 142 63.36 17.83 -15.83
C ASP A 142 64.77 17.23 -15.67
N GLU A 143 64.90 15.91 -15.47
CA GLU A 143 66.19 15.19 -15.48
C GLU A 143 66.91 15.30 -16.84
N TYR A 144 66.21 15.10 -17.95
CA TYR A 144 66.80 15.28 -19.29
C TYR A 144 67.23 16.73 -19.55
N LYS A 145 66.48 17.72 -19.07
CA LYS A 145 66.88 19.14 -19.20
C LYS A 145 68.13 19.45 -18.39
N SER A 146 68.26 18.93 -17.16
CA SER A 146 69.47 19.10 -16.37
C SER A 146 70.66 18.42 -17.02
N GLU A 147 70.52 17.17 -17.47
CA GLU A 147 71.61 16.43 -18.14
C GLU A 147 72.07 17.16 -19.41
N ILE A 148 71.14 17.68 -20.23
CA ILE A 148 71.49 18.48 -21.41
C ILE A 148 72.26 19.74 -21.01
N ASN A 149 71.89 20.42 -19.93
CA ASN A 149 72.59 21.61 -19.46
C ASN A 149 73.99 21.27 -18.93
N ASP A 150 74.13 20.18 -18.18
CA ASP A 150 75.41 19.71 -17.65
C ASP A 150 76.35 19.27 -18.78
N LEU A 151 75.84 18.51 -19.76
CA LEU A 151 76.60 18.13 -20.96
C LEU A 151 77.03 19.34 -21.79
N LYS A 152 76.19 20.38 -21.88
CA LYS A 152 76.57 21.65 -22.52
C LYS A 152 77.66 22.38 -21.74
N ALA A 153 77.62 22.37 -20.41
CA ALA A 153 78.64 22.98 -19.57
C ALA A 153 79.97 22.22 -19.63
N LEU A 154 79.93 20.87 -19.71
CA LEU A 154 81.11 20.03 -19.83
C LEU A 154 81.78 20.15 -21.20
N LYS A 155 81.00 20.34 -22.27
CA LYS A 155 81.50 20.74 -23.59
C LYS A 155 81.92 22.22 -23.58
N MET A 156 83.03 22.53 -22.91
CA MET A 156 83.72 23.80 -23.09
C MET A 156 84.17 23.95 -24.56
N PRO A 157 83.93 25.09 -25.24
CA PRO A 157 84.31 25.26 -26.63
C PRO A 157 85.84 25.43 -26.71
N THR A 158 86.55 24.37 -27.11
CA THR A 158 87.90 24.55 -27.67
C THR A 158 87.74 24.58 -29.18
N GLN A 159 87.90 25.80 -29.71
CA GLN A 159 88.10 26.18 -31.11
C GLN A 159 86.92 26.10 -32.08
N ASP A 160 86.53 27.30 -32.53
CA ASP A 160 86.34 27.69 -33.92
C ASP A 160 86.36 26.53 -34.93
N THR A 161 85.18 26.02 -35.28
CA THR A 161 84.89 25.65 -36.67
C THR A 161 83.42 25.90 -36.93
N LYS A 162 83.20 26.97 -37.68
CA LYS A 162 82.04 27.25 -38.51
C LYS A 162 81.55 25.96 -39.20
N VAL A 163 80.46 25.38 -38.70
CA VAL A 163 79.60 24.46 -39.45
C VAL A 163 78.17 24.94 -39.18
N GLU A 164 77.77 25.98 -39.89
CA GLU A 164 76.94 25.87 -41.08
C GLU A 164 75.48 25.58 -40.71
N GLN A 165 74.78 26.71 -40.59
CA GLN A 165 73.34 26.86 -40.70
C GLN A 165 72.82 26.20 -41.99
N VAL A 166 72.24 25.00 -41.86
CA VAL A 166 71.52 24.25 -42.91
C VAL A 166 70.40 23.52 -42.18
N SER A 167 69.11 23.60 -42.50
CA SER A 167 68.39 24.19 -43.61
C SER A 167 66.98 24.51 -43.11
N SER A 168 66.48 25.66 -43.55
CA SER A 168 65.05 25.93 -43.70
C SER A 168 64.41 24.84 -44.57
N LYS A 169 63.25 24.29 -44.13
CA LYS A 169 62.04 24.13 -44.95
C LYS A 169 60.95 23.38 -44.18
N GLN A 170 59.89 24.13 -43.85
CA GLN A 170 58.54 23.59 -43.70
C GLN A 170 58.15 22.79 -44.94
N PRO A 171 57.23 21.81 -44.82
CA PRO A 171 56.22 21.56 -45.83
C PRO A 171 54.91 22.19 -45.37
N GLN A 172 54.45 23.18 -46.12
CA GLN A 172 53.07 23.66 -46.08
C GLN A 172 52.60 23.74 -47.54
N GLU A 173 51.73 22.83 -47.96
CA GLU A 173 50.73 23.02 -49.02
C GLU A 173 49.57 22.05 -48.72
N VAL A 174 48.51 22.54 -48.09
CA VAL A 174 47.23 23.04 -48.67
C VAL A 174 46.44 22.00 -49.45
N GLU A 175 45.31 21.59 -48.86
CA GLU A 175 44.08 21.38 -49.63
C GLU A 175 42.92 22.05 -48.88
N SER A 176 42.24 22.93 -49.62
CA SER A 176 41.15 23.80 -49.27
C SER A 176 39.88 23.07 -48.82
N VAL A 177 39.07 23.68 -47.93
CA VAL A 177 37.63 23.93 -48.13
C VAL A 177 37.01 24.64 -46.91
N ALA A 178 36.26 25.70 -47.23
CA ALA A 178 35.22 26.40 -46.46
C ALA A 178 35.59 27.15 -45.17
N GLU A 179 35.61 28.47 -45.31
CA GLU A 179 35.53 29.48 -44.26
C GLU A 179 34.09 29.51 -43.67
N GLU A 180 33.95 29.25 -42.37
CA GLU A 180 32.77 29.62 -41.56
C GLU A 180 33.23 30.37 -40.29
N PRO A 181 32.44 31.34 -39.80
CA PRO A 181 32.91 32.33 -38.84
C PRO A 181 33.19 31.71 -37.46
N LYS A 182 34.35 32.05 -36.90
CA LYS A 182 34.75 31.75 -35.51
C LYS A 182 33.69 32.21 -34.51
N LYS A 183 32.78 31.31 -34.13
CA LYS A 183 31.89 31.51 -32.97
C LYS A 183 32.70 31.25 -31.71
N ALA A 184 32.80 32.28 -30.87
CA ALA A 184 33.46 32.22 -29.56
C ALA A 184 33.02 31.00 -28.74
N PRO A 185 33.92 30.41 -27.92
CA PRO A 185 33.64 29.18 -27.20
C PRO A 185 32.44 29.38 -26.27
N ARG A 186 31.34 28.68 -26.57
CA ARG A 186 30.15 28.71 -25.74
C ARG A 186 30.52 28.12 -24.38
N LYS A 187 30.50 28.97 -23.35
CA LYS A 187 30.74 28.59 -21.95
C LYS A 187 29.57 27.72 -21.48
N TRP A 188 29.80 26.42 -21.47
CA TRP A 188 28.84 25.37 -21.09
C TRP A 188 28.27 25.53 -19.68
N TRP A 189 28.95 26.28 -18.80
CA TRP A 189 28.55 26.57 -17.43
C TRP A 189 27.38 27.55 -17.25
N LYS A 190 26.77 28.06 -18.33
CA LYS A 190 25.62 28.98 -18.25
C LYS A 190 24.25 28.31 -18.41
N LEU A 191 24.20 26.98 -18.49
CA LEU A 191 22.98 26.19 -18.70
C LEU A 191 22.55 25.40 -17.46
N TRP A 192 23.09 25.75 -16.29
CA TRP A 192 22.72 25.23 -14.98
C TRP A 192 22.28 26.37 -14.07
#